data_AF-A0A8J2QQA9-F1
#
_entry.id   AF-A0A8J2QQA9-F1
#
_cell.length_a   1.000
_cell.length_b   1.000
_cell.length_c   1.000
_cell.angle_alpha   90.00
_cell.angle_beta   90.00
_cell.angle_gamma   90.00
#
_symmetry.space_group_name_H-M   'P 1'
#
loop_
_entity.id
_entity.type
_entity.pdbx_description
1 polymer ?
#
loop_
_entity_poly.entity_id
_entity_poly.type
_entity_poly.pdbx_seq_one_letter_code
_entity_poly.pdbx_strand_id
1 'polypeptide(L)'
;MSLSFSAISTNLTEFCHKDIRDRTLMLYSGFMSLSLIVAALVSWAILPLKIDIVFVEGYFELHAWNIYLYVCSIWSFMATILFYKLPESPKYLLSHSQEKEALEVVRTIYSENTGNAKDTFPVRSTFYFLS
;
A
#
# COMPACT_ATOMS: atom_id res chain seq x y z
N MET A 1 10.18 8.82 5.88
CA MET A 1 10.22 7.55 5.10
C MET A 1 10.14 6.32 6.00
N SER A 2 10.89 6.27 7.10
CA SER A 2 10.87 5.15 8.07
C SER A 2 9.49 4.91 8.73
N LEU A 3 8.74 5.98 9.04
CA LEU A 3 7.42 5.86 9.67
C LEU A 3 6.40 5.15 8.76
N SER A 4 6.30 5.59 7.50
CA SER A 4 5.38 5.01 6.51
C SER A 4 5.74 3.55 6.20
N PHE A 5 7.04 3.27 6.08
CA PHE A 5 7.52 1.90 5.87
C PHE A 5 7.14 0.99 7.04
N SER A 6 7.36 1.45 8.28
CA SER A 6 7.05 0.71 9.50
C SER A 6 5.54 0.44 9.65
N ALA A 7 4.70 1.44 9.36
CA ALA A 7 3.25 1.29 9.42
C ALA A 7 2.75 0.24 8.41
N ILE A 8 3.20 0.31 7.16
CA ILE A 8 2.80 -0.66 6.12
C ILE A 8 3.32 -2.06 6.46
N SER A 9 4.58 -2.20 6.89
CA SER A 9 5.11 -3.51 7.28
C SER A 9 4.33 -4.08 8.45
N THR A 10 3.94 -3.27 9.44
CA THR A 10 3.16 -3.72 10.59
C THR A 10 1.80 -4.24 10.15
N ASN A 11 1.08 -3.48 9.34
CA ASN A 11 -0.22 -3.90 8.77
C ASN A 11 -0.06 -5.21 7.97
N LEU A 12 0.95 -5.31 7.11
CA LEU A 12 1.19 -6.51 6.29
C LEU A 12 1.51 -7.74 7.15
N THR A 13 2.30 -7.58 8.22
CA THR A 13 2.59 -8.68 9.16
C THR A 13 1.40 -9.10 9.99
N GLU A 14 0.40 -8.23 10.15
CA GLU A 14 -0.83 -8.54 10.88
C GLU A 14 -1.75 -9.45 10.06
N PHE A 15 -1.74 -9.31 8.73
CA PHE A 15 -2.52 -10.13 7.81
C PHE A 15 -1.82 -11.42 7.38
N CYS A 16 -0.49 -11.50 7.48
CA CYS A 16 0.28 -12.67 7.07
C CYS A 16 0.38 -13.74 8.17
N HIS A 17 0.23 -15.02 7.78
CA HIS A 17 0.53 -16.14 8.68
C HIS A 17 2.03 -16.20 9.03
N LYS A 18 2.37 -16.69 10.23
CA LYS A 18 3.75 -16.67 10.77
C LYS A 18 4.78 -17.30 9.83
N ASP A 19 4.42 -18.36 9.11
CA ASP A 19 5.32 -19.08 8.21
C ASP A 19 5.66 -18.34 6.91
N ILE A 20 4.77 -17.48 6.42
CA ILE A 20 4.97 -16.72 5.17
C ILE A 20 5.44 -15.29 5.41
N ARG A 21 5.27 -14.78 6.63
CA ARG A 21 5.54 -13.39 7.00
C ARG A 21 6.93 -12.92 6.57
N ASP A 22 7.95 -13.71 6.87
CA ASP A 22 9.34 -13.30 6.61
C ASP A 22 9.62 -13.23 5.09
N ARG A 23 9.05 -14.16 4.30
CA ARG A 23 9.12 -14.11 2.83
C ARG A 23 8.40 -12.89 2.27
N THR A 24 7.22 -12.57 2.78
CA THR A 24 6.44 -11.41 2.36
C THR A 24 7.18 -10.10 2.68
N LEU A 25 7.80 -9.99 3.85
CA LEU A 25 8.62 -8.83 4.22
C LEU A 25 9.87 -8.68 3.34
N MET A 26 10.53 -9.79 2.98
CA MET A 26 11.65 -9.77 2.03
C MET A 26 11.22 -9.34 0.63
N LEU A 27 10.05 -9.77 0.16
CA LEU A 27 9.50 -9.31 -1.11
C LEU A 27 9.20 -7.81 -1.06
N TYR A 28 8.57 -7.34 0.01
CA TYR A 28 8.25 -5.92 0.21
C TYR A 28 9.49 -5.02 0.18
N SER A 29 10.56 -5.40 0.89
CA SER A 29 11.83 -4.64 0.85
C SER A 29 12.50 -4.72 -0.53
N GLY A 30 12.38 -5.84 -1.24
CA GLY A 30 12.82 -5.99 -2.63
C GLY A 30 12.11 -5.01 -3.59
N PHE A 31 10.79 -4.86 -3.45
CA PHE A 31 10.01 -3.89 -4.24
C PHE A 31 10.43 -2.45 -4.02
N MET A 32 10.81 -2.07 -2.79
CA MET A 32 11.32 -0.73 -2.50
C MET A 32 12.60 -0.44 -3.30
N SER A 33 13.55 -1.39 -3.32
CA SER A 33 14.78 -1.26 -4.11
C SER A 33 14.48 -1.16 -5.61
N LEU A 34 13.56 -1.98 -6.11
CA LEU A 34 13.13 -1.94 -7.50
C LEU A 34 12.49 -0.58 -7.87
N SER A 35 11.64 -0.05 -6.99
CA SER A 35 11.00 1.25 -7.19
C SER A 35 12.02 2.37 -7.33
N LEU A 36 13.14 2.30 -6.60
CA LEU A 36 14.20 3.30 -6.67
C LEU A 36 14.91 3.26 -8.02
N ILE A 37 15.18 2.05 -8.54
CA ILE A 37 15.76 1.83 -9.87
C ILE A 37 14.81 2.35 -10.95
N VAL A 38 13.51 2.02 -10.86
CA VAL A 38 12.50 2.50 -11.82
C VAL A 38 12.42 4.03 -11.80
N ALA A 39 12.40 4.66 -10.62
CA ALA A 39 12.40 6.12 -10.51
C ALA A 39 13.64 6.76 -11.16
N ALA A 40 14.82 6.18 -10.96
CA ALA A 40 16.05 6.65 -11.59
C ALA A 40 16.01 6.50 -13.12
N LEU A 41 15.51 5.38 -13.64
CA LEU A 41 15.36 5.16 -15.09
C LEU A 41 14.35 6.12 -15.72
N VAL A 42 13.22 6.35 -15.06
CA VAL A 42 12.20 7.31 -15.51
C VAL A 42 12.74 8.74 -15.50
N SER A 43 13.47 9.12 -14.43
CA SER A 43 14.15 10.40 -14.34
C SER A 43 15.17 10.58 -15.46
N TRP A 44 16.00 9.57 -15.71
CA TRP A 44 16.99 9.57 -16.78
C TRP A 44 16.37 9.61 -18.18
N ALA A 45 15.18 9.04 -18.39
CA ALA A 45 14.49 9.11 -19.68
C ALA A 45 13.83 10.49 -19.92
N ILE A 46 13.29 11.12 -18.88
CA ILE A 46 12.49 12.35 -19.01
C ILE A 46 13.35 13.62 -18.95
N LEU A 47 14.31 13.71 -18.02
CA LEU A 47 15.13 14.92 -17.82
C LEU A 47 16.00 15.36 -19.02
N PRO A 48 16.61 14.47 -19.84
CA PRO A 48 17.42 14.91 -20.98
C PRO A 48 16.56 15.39 -22.15
N LEU A 49 15.25 15.18 -22.10
CA LEU A 49 14.32 15.62 -23.13
C LEU A 49 14.18 17.15 -23.04
N LYS A 50 14.70 17.87 -24.03
CA LYS A 50 14.57 19.33 -24.15
C LYS A 50 13.15 19.71 -24.55
N ILE A 51 12.22 19.53 -23.64
CA ILE A 51 10.83 19.93 -23.78
C ILE A 51 10.67 21.27 -23.08
N ASP A 52 10.63 22.32 -23.88
CA ASP A 52 10.24 23.67 -23.47
C ASP A 52 9.01 24.04 -24.30
N ILE A 53 7.83 23.58 -23.86
CA ILE A 53 6.57 23.91 -24.51
C ILE A 53 6.03 25.17 -23.84
N VAL A 54 6.23 26.30 -24.51
CA VAL A 54 5.70 27.60 -24.11
C VAL A 54 4.33 27.76 -24.77
N PHE A 55 3.24 27.57 -24.01
CA PHE A 55 1.88 27.78 -24.52
C PHE A 55 1.50 29.27 -24.55
N VAL A 56 2.02 30.05 -23.60
CA VAL A 56 1.89 31.51 -23.50
C VAL A 56 3.21 32.02 -22.91
N GLU A 57 3.94 32.88 -23.63
CA GLU A 57 5.18 33.51 -23.13
C GLU A 57 4.92 34.11 -21.73
N GLY A 58 5.56 33.54 -20.70
CA GLY A 58 5.54 34.05 -19.33
C GLY A 58 4.45 33.53 -18.38
N TYR A 59 3.51 32.67 -18.80
CA TYR A 59 2.46 32.15 -17.89
C TYR A 59 2.36 30.61 -17.79
N PHE A 60 2.59 29.88 -18.88
CA PHE A 60 2.54 28.41 -18.89
C PHE A 60 3.74 27.84 -19.65
N GLU A 61 4.84 27.65 -18.90
CA GLU A 61 6.05 26.99 -19.36
C GLU A 61 6.09 25.56 -18.81
N LEU A 62 5.85 24.58 -19.68
CA LEU A 62 5.95 23.17 -19.33
C LEU A 62 7.37 22.68 -19.62
N HIS A 63 8.15 22.55 -18.55
CA HIS A 63 9.48 21.94 -18.59
C HIS A 63 9.42 20.42 -18.39
N ALA A 64 10.47 19.72 -18.81
CA ALA A 64 10.62 18.27 -18.61
C ALA A 64 10.46 17.81 -17.16
N TRP A 65 10.87 18.61 -16.17
CA TRP A 65 10.71 18.27 -14.75
C TRP A 65 9.25 18.26 -14.29
N ASN A 66 8.37 19.08 -14.89
CA ASN A 66 6.93 19.04 -14.60
C ASN A 66 6.33 17.71 -15.06
N ILE A 67 6.75 17.23 -16.23
CA ILE A 67 6.31 15.93 -16.78
C ILE A 67 6.75 14.80 -15.84
N TYR A 68 7.98 14.85 -15.33
CA TYR A 68 8.46 13.90 -14.32
C TYR A 68 7.57 13.91 -13.07
N LEU A 69 7.21 15.08 -12.55
CA LEU A 69 6.31 15.19 -11.40
C LEU A 69 4.92 14.63 -11.69
N TYR A 70 4.34 14.91 -12.86
CA TYR A 70 3.04 14.35 -13.24
C TYR A 70 3.06 12.82 -13.29
N VAL A 71 4.13 12.22 -13.84
CA VAL A 71 4.32 10.76 -13.84
C VAL A 71 4.39 10.21 -12.42
N CYS A 72 5.16 10.84 -11.53
CA CYS A 72 5.23 10.47 -10.11
C CYS A 72 3.88 10.62 -9.39
N SER A 73 3.11 11.67 -9.72
CA SER A 73 1.78 11.91 -9.15
C SER A 73 0.78 10.85 -9.59
N ILE A 74 0.79 10.42 -10.85
CA ILE A 74 -0.07 9.35 -11.35
C ILE A 74 0.20 8.04 -10.59
N TRP A 75 1.47 7.70 -10.38
CA TRP A 75 1.85 6.51 -9.61
C TRP A 75 1.36 6.60 -8.16
N SER A 76 1.52 7.76 -7.53
CA SER A 76 1.06 8.00 -6.16
C SER A 76 -0.46 7.92 -6.04
N PHE A 77 -1.19 8.47 -7.02
CA PHE A 77 -2.65 8.43 -7.06
C PHE A 77 -3.18 7.01 -7.21
N MET A 78 -2.55 6.20 -8.07
CA MET A 78 -2.86 4.78 -8.20
C MET A 78 -2.68 4.05 -6.85
N ALA A 79 -1.58 4.33 -6.15
CA ALA A 79 -1.35 3.76 -4.81
C ALA A 79 -2.46 4.18 -3.83
N THR A 80 -2.86 5.46 -3.81
CA THR A 80 -3.97 5.94 -2.96
C THR A 80 -5.27 5.20 -3.22
N ILE A 81 -5.64 4.96 -4.48
CA ILE A 81 -6.85 4.20 -4.83
C ILE A 81 -6.78 2.77 -4.29
N LEU A 82 -5.62 2.12 -4.39
CA LEU A 82 -5.41 0.78 -3.86
C LEU A 82 -5.50 0.75 -2.33
N PHE A 83 -4.87 1.71 -1.65
CA PHE A 83 -4.93 1.83 -0.19
C PHE A 83 -6.35 2.10 0.31
N TYR A 84 -7.17 2.86 -0.43
CA TYR A 84 -8.57 3.09 -0.06
C TYR A 84 -9.42 1.81 -0.04
N LYS A 85 -9.03 0.78 -0.81
CA LYS A 85 -9.71 -0.52 -0.80
C LYS A 85 -9.22 -1.47 0.29
N LEU A 86 -8.13 -1.13 0.98
CA LEU A 86 -7.56 -1.99 2.02
C LEU A 86 -8.43 -1.88 3.28
N PRO A 87 -8.90 -3.00 3.87
CA PRO A 87 -9.60 -2.95 5.15
C PRO A 87 -8.65 -2.45 6.25
N GLU A 88 -9.20 -1.70 7.20
CA GLU A 88 -8.46 -1.21 8.37
C GLU A 88 -7.91 -2.38 9.21
N SER A 89 -6.80 -2.13 9.92
CA SER A 89 -6.16 -3.14 10.77
C SER A 89 -7.15 -3.66 11.82
N PRO A 90 -7.34 -4.99 11.95
CA PRO A 90 -8.27 -5.56 12.93
C PRO A 90 -7.86 -5.23 14.37
N LYS A 91 -6.58 -5.13 14.70
CA LYS A 91 -6.13 -4.64 16.03
C LYS A 91 -6.47 -3.18 16.26
N TYR A 92 -6.41 -2.34 15.22
CA TYR A 92 -6.84 -0.94 15.34
C TYR A 92 -8.33 -0.86 15.70
N LEU A 93 -9.19 -1.59 14.99
CA LEU A 93 -10.63 -1.65 15.26
C LEU A 93 -10.94 -2.19 16.67
N LEU A 94 -10.16 -3.18 17.15
CA LEU A 94 -10.29 -3.71 18.51
C LEU A 94 -9.92 -2.69 19.59
N SER A 95 -8.90 -1.88 19.36
CA SER A 95 -8.52 -0.81 20.31
C SER A 95 -9.56 0.32 20.41
N HIS A 96 -10.42 0.47 19.40
CA HIS A 96 -11.52 1.45 19.36
C HIS A 96 -12.87 0.86 19.82
N SER A 97 -12.87 -0.31 20.46
CA SER A 97 -14.09 -1.02 20.91
C SER A 97 -15.08 -1.41 19.80
N GLN A 98 -14.64 -1.43 18.53
CA GLN A 98 -15.45 -1.84 17.38
C GLN A 98 -15.28 -3.34 17.10
N GLU A 99 -15.61 -4.19 18.08
CA GLU A 99 -15.39 -5.64 17.99
C GLU A 99 -16.13 -6.31 16.83
N LYS A 100 -17.31 -5.82 16.46
CA LYS A 100 -18.13 -6.37 15.36
C LYS A 100 -17.46 -6.18 14.00
N GLU A 101 -16.96 -4.98 13.73
CA GLU A 101 -16.26 -4.65 12.48
C GLU A 101 -14.93 -5.41 12.38
N ALA A 102 -14.18 -5.49 13.48
CA ALA A 102 -12.95 -6.28 13.54
C ALA A 102 -13.23 -7.76 13.18
N LEU A 103 -14.33 -8.33 13.68
CA LEU A 103 -14.71 -9.71 13.38
C LEU A 103 -15.09 -9.92 11.91
N GLU A 104 -15.75 -8.94 11.27
CA GLU A 104 -16.08 -8.99 9.84
C GLU A 104 -14.85 -8.89 8.94
N VAL A 105 -13.90 -8.03 9.29
CA VAL A 105 -12.61 -7.90 8.60
C VAL A 105 -11.85 -9.23 8.68
N VAL A 106 -11.70 -9.81 9.88
CA VAL A 106 -11.00 -11.10 10.07
C VAL A 106 -11.70 -12.24 9.33
N ARG A 107 -13.04 -12.30 9.31
CA ARG A 107 -13.78 -13.29 8.52
C ARG A 107 -13.54 -13.17 7.02
N THR A 108 -13.47 -11.94 6.51
CA THR A 108 -13.20 -11.67 5.10
C THR A 108 -11.79 -12.12 4.74
N ILE A 109 -10.80 -11.76 5.55
CA ILE A 109 -9.40 -12.19 5.37
C ILE A 109 -9.27 -13.72 5.47
N TYR A 110 -9.96 -14.37 6.40
CA TYR A 110 -9.96 -15.83 6.54
C TYR A 110 -10.55 -16.51 5.29
N SER A 111 -11.65 -15.99 4.76
CA SER A 111 -12.29 -16.50 3.55
C SER A 111 -11.40 -16.32 2.32
N GLU A 112 -10.76 -15.16 2.18
CA GLU A 112 -9.82 -14.87 1.08
C GLU A 112 -8.56 -15.72 1.15
N ASN A 113 -7.98 -15.93 2.34
CA ASN A 113 -6.76 -16.71 2.52
C ASN A 113 -6.98 -18.23 2.41
N THR A 114 -8.13 -18.73 2.86
CA THR A 114 -8.40 -20.18 2.95
C THR A 114 -9.29 -20.68 1.82
N GLY A 115 -10.02 -19.80 1.12
CA GLY A 115 -11.04 -20.15 0.13
C GLY A 115 -12.34 -20.72 0.74
N ASN A 116 -12.44 -20.79 2.07
CA ASN A 116 -13.61 -21.31 2.78
C ASN A 116 -14.67 -20.23 3.03
N ALA A 117 -15.92 -20.65 3.24
CA ALA A 117 -17.02 -19.72 3.54
C ALA A 117 -16.79 -18.96 4.86
N LYS A 118 -17.21 -17.68 4.90
CA LYS A 118 -17.08 -16.79 6.07
C LYS A 118 -17.69 -17.36 7.36
N ASP A 119 -18.71 -18.21 7.21
CA ASP A 119 -19.44 -18.84 8.32
C ASP A 119 -18.68 -20.00 8.99
N THR A 120 -17.62 -20.49 8.35
CA THR A 120 -16.74 -21.56 8.89
C THR A 120 -15.72 -21.02 9.89
N PHE A 121 -15.69 -19.70 10.12
CA PHE A 121 -14.72 -19.08 11.01
C PHE A 121 -14.97 -19.55 12.47
N PRO A 122 -14.02 -20.27 13.10
CA PRO A 122 -14.25 -20.98 14.36
C PRO A 122 -14.39 -20.03 15.57
N VAL A 123 -14.00 -18.76 15.45
CA VAL A 123 -13.94 -17.82 16.56
C VAL A 123 -15.10 -16.82 16.48
N ARG A 124 -16.04 -16.90 17.43
CA ARG A 124 -17.19 -15.99 17.55
C ARG A 124 -16.95 -14.78 18.47
N SER A 125 -15.81 -14.72 19.16
CA SER A 125 -15.42 -13.60 20.02
C SER A 125 -13.93 -13.26 19.88
N THR A 126 -13.61 -11.97 19.80
CA THR A 126 -12.26 -11.51 19.46
C THR A 126 -11.22 -11.70 20.60
N PHE A 127 -11.69 -12.06 21.80
CA PHE A 127 -10.85 -12.32 22.98
C PHE A 127 -9.85 -13.48 22.79
N TYR A 128 -10.19 -14.48 21.97
CA TYR A 128 -9.29 -15.61 21.67
C TYR A 128 -8.19 -15.29 20.64
N PHE A 129 -8.29 -14.16 19.92
CA PHE A 129 -7.34 -13.80 18.86
C PHE A 129 -6.12 -13.01 19.37
N LEU A 130 -6.19 -12.50 20.60
CA LEU A 130 -5.14 -11.70 21.26
C LEU A 130 -4.40 -12.45 22.38
N SER A 131 -4.81 -13.70 22.71
CA SER A 131 -4.13 -14.59 23.65
C SER A 131 -3.28 -15.63 22.92
#